data_AF-A0A165TY36-F1
#
_entry.id   AF-A0A165TY36-F1
#
_cell.length_a   1.000
_cell.length_b   1.000
_cell.length_c   1.000
_cell.angle_alpha   90.00
_cell.angle_beta   90.00
_cell.angle_gamma   90.00
#
_symmetry.space_group_name_H-M   'P 1'
#
loop_
_entity.id
_entity.type
_entity.pdbx_description
1 polymer ?
#
loop_
_entity_poly.entity_id
_entity_poly.type
_entity_poly.pdbx_seq_one_letter_code
_entity_poly.pdbx_strand_id
1 'polypeptide(L)'
;MDPSRPLWYPPDQWEHLPRDVQNQIASTALPPRPRIHDFDRDGPCGDPFPQQNTSQINHIDPTLQHVPDTNRKKKKKKKKTKKRSPDTRDDGDEVDSYSQTQTQGQSTDTHGDVSRLHTQSPPLEFPPSPTFSQPRMRSPTPRHWSPPLPEHAFSHSRHLKHVVPPNTQCQHEQDPAELSMNQPENRTRTQALFNNINSLKAQNAALESQCAAMQQRQTKLETKINSVHTEITQVQIHTLNNGPSRASRTREIHSKQDRMRHQEEPSDESDSDEDDGEQNIQGILRYKTLLQSNLPPHLQAAKNFLQHFQCQAFRHLCGVNSSQNWPSIDEPREDDCYTPDFDEDVTHATNSAICKRVADSVYTELKGLRELPDELRHPNVYFSCRTIEEMAKATYHGFRDQAKAQHNDAKSQKRKRNKRNTQRYQRRSHTLNHLLSVVPEYIKQYRCDPTPILEIDVISNYASGPESDDNEPQHMWKAHMGAQLGVDIRKIDKKMWADTICWEHIVPEWRSEEVGTILDRLQHLHVLSLDENARKKYQAYRMYRTGQSTTTPPTYVPWDFAISEKWWNDHHPSWKKQTHKWYSRGDPEGFGKKDPQGAAIACPSSASRG
;
A
#
# COMPACT_ATOMS: atom_id res chain seq x y z
N MET A 1 23.79 29.79 -19.30
CA MET A 1 22.59 28.94 -19.42
C MET A 1 21.98 28.81 -18.04
N ASP A 2 20.81 29.39 -17.81
CA ASP A 2 20.03 29.14 -16.58
C ASP A 2 19.41 27.72 -16.69
N PRO A 3 19.65 26.81 -15.73
CA PRO A 3 19.16 25.44 -15.79
C PRO A 3 17.63 25.31 -15.62
N SER A 4 16.93 26.41 -15.33
CA SER A 4 15.49 26.44 -15.03
C SER A 4 14.59 26.51 -16.28
N ARG A 5 15.15 26.82 -17.47
CA ARG A 5 14.37 27.04 -18.70
C ARG A 5 13.97 25.72 -19.37
N PRO A 6 12.66 25.47 -19.65
CA PRO A 6 12.24 24.32 -20.44
C PRO A 6 12.78 24.36 -21.88
N LEU A 7 13.22 23.22 -22.41
CA LEU A 7 13.78 23.07 -23.77
C LEU A 7 12.88 23.58 -24.90
N TRP A 8 11.56 23.65 -24.68
CA TRP A 8 10.57 24.11 -25.64
C TRP A 8 10.25 25.62 -25.54
N TYR A 9 10.77 26.33 -24.54
CA TYR A 9 10.52 27.76 -24.35
C TYR A 9 11.61 28.61 -25.02
N PRO A 10 11.30 29.60 -25.88
CA PRO A 10 12.30 30.41 -26.57
C PRO A 10 13.27 31.13 -25.61
N PRO A 11 14.60 31.20 -25.89
CA PRO A 11 15.57 31.78 -24.96
C PRO A 11 15.36 33.29 -24.76
N ASP A 12 15.12 33.98 -25.86
CA ASP A 12 14.80 35.41 -25.99
C ASP A 12 13.56 35.81 -25.18
N GLN A 13 12.55 34.95 -25.14
CA GLN A 13 11.33 35.23 -24.38
C GLN A 13 11.48 34.88 -22.89
N TRP A 14 12.33 33.92 -22.53
CA TRP A 14 12.50 33.49 -21.14
C TRP A 14 13.12 34.56 -20.25
N GLU A 15 14.17 35.23 -20.73
CA GLU A 15 14.92 36.21 -19.94
C GLU A 15 14.15 37.52 -19.68
N HIS A 16 13.05 37.75 -20.41
CA HIS A 16 12.13 38.88 -20.22
C HIS A 16 10.91 38.56 -19.32
N LEU A 17 10.74 37.32 -18.87
CA LEU A 17 9.66 36.96 -17.96
C LEU A 17 9.97 37.33 -16.50
N PRO A 18 8.98 37.82 -15.71
CA PRO A 18 9.07 37.91 -14.26
C PRO A 18 9.47 36.57 -13.62
N ARG A 19 10.25 36.61 -12.52
CA ARG A 19 10.89 35.41 -11.94
C ARG A 19 9.89 34.41 -11.36
N ASP A 20 8.76 34.89 -10.87
CA ASP A 20 7.59 34.12 -10.47
C ASP A 20 6.93 33.39 -11.65
N VAL A 21 6.80 34.05 -12.81
CA VAL A 21 6.28 33.43 -14.05
C VAL A 21 7.26 32.40 -14.59
N GLN A 22 8.57 32.67 -14.57
CA GLN A 22 9.60 31.66 -14.88
C GLN A 22 9.46 30.42 -13.97
N ASN A 23 9.32 30.62 -12.67
CA ASN A 23 9.12 29.52 -11.71
C ASN A 23 7.80 28.75 -11.95
N GLN A 24 6.72 29.44 -12.32
CA GLN A 24 5.43 28.81 -12.63
C GLN A 24 5.48 27.99 -13.93
N ILE A 25 6.17 28.47 -14.95
CA ILE A 25 6.38 27.72 -16.20
C ILE A 25 7.34 26.54 -15.97
N ALA A 26 8.45 26.72 -15.24
CA ALA A 26 9.38 25.64 -14.91
C ALA A 26 8.71 24.51 -14.10
N SER A 27 7.85 24.86 -13.13
CA SER A 27 7.13 23.87 -12.31
C SER A 27 5.96 23.19 -13.01
N THR A 28 5.40 23.77 -14.08
CA THR A 28 4.36 23.14 -14.92
C THR A 28 4.93 22.43 -16.15
N ALA A 29 6.15 22.76 -16.59
CA ALA A 29 6.84 22.11 -17.71
C ALA A 29 7.38 20.71 -17.37
N LEU A 30 7.61 20.43 -16.08
CA LEU A 30 7.91 19.08 -15.62
C LEU A 30 6.63 18.23 -15.67
N PRO A 31 6.60 17.08 -16.38
CA PRO A 31 5.44 16.20 -16.29
C PRO A 31 5.24 15.76 -14.83
N PRO A 32 3.99 15.64 -14.35
CA PRO A 32 3.73 15.30 -12.96
C PRO A 32 4.38 13.95 -12.65
N ARG A 33 5.41 13.96 -11.79
CA ARG A 33 6.13 12.74 -11.38
C ARG A 33 5.08 11.70 -10.92
N PRO A 34 5.09 10.46 -11.47
CA PRO A 34 4.15 9.44 -11.07
C PRO A 34 4.15 9.27 -9.56
N ARG A 35 2.98 9.34 -8.94
CA ARG A 35 2.80 9.13 -7.50
C ARG A 35 3.42 7.80 -7.12
N ILE A 36 4.49 7.85 -6.32
CA ILE A 36 5.08 6.63 -5.75
C ILE A 36 4.00 5.99 -4.88
N HIS A 37 3.70 4.72 -5.13
CA HIS A 37 2.61 4.02 -4.44
C HIS A 37 2.89 3.99 -2.93
N ASP A 38 2.03 4.65 -2.18
CA ASP A 38 2.08 4.81 -0.73
C ASP A 38 1.23 3.70 -0.10
N PHE A 39 1.88 2.77 0.61
CA PHE A 39 1.26 1.50 0.98
C PHE A 39 0.18 1.62 2.06
N ASP A 40 0.18 2.74 2.78
CA ASP A 40 -0.78 3.03 3.86
C ASP A 40 -1.87 4.02 3.40
N ARG A 41 -1.79 4.53 2.16
CA ARG A 41 -2.66 5.59 1.60
C ARG A 41 -3.38 5.22 0.30
N ASP A 42 -2.79 4.36 -0.53
CA ASP A 42 -3.33 3.99 -1.85
C ASP A 42 -4.21 2.71 -1.82
N GLY A 43 -4.27 2.05 -0.66
CA GLY A 43 -5.18 0.93 -0.37
C GLY A 43 -4.91 -0.34 -1.20
N PRO A 44 -5.83 -1.33 -1.16
CA PRO A 44 -5.80 -2.52 -2.02
C PRO A 44 -6.42 -2.22 -3.41
N CYS A 45 -6.70 -0.96 -3.74
CA CYS A 45 -7.49 -0.53 -4.89
C CYS A 45 -6.78 0.44 -5.84
N GLY A 46 -5.50 0.76 -5.63
CA GLY A 46 -4.69 1.47 -6.62
C GLY A 46 -4.72 0.76 -7.98
N ASP A 47 -4.95 1.54 -9.04
CA ASP A 47 -4.97 1.07 -10.42
C ASP A 47 -3.63 0.44 -10.85
N PRO A 48 -3.63 -0.48 -11.84
CA PRO A 48 -2.39 -0.94 -12.47
C PRO A 48 -1.61 0.25 -13.06
N PHE A 49 -0.28 0.18 -12.98
CA PHE A 49 0.64 1.26 -13.34
C PHE A 49 0.24 1.98 -14.65
N PRO A 50 0.03 3.31 -14.64
CA PRO A 50 -0.08 4.07 -15.87
C PRO A 50 1.25 4.03 -16.62
N GLN A 51 1.20 3.91 -17.95
CA GLN A 51 2.39 3.76 -18.79
C GLN A 51 3.33 4.97 -18.63
N GLN A 52 4.60 4.69 -18.33
CA GLN A 52 5.65 5.71 -18.24
C GLN A 52 6.09 6.12 -19.65
N ASN A 53 6.20 7.43 -19.88
CA ASN A 53 6.80 7.96 -21.10
C ASN A 53 8.30 8.14 -20.86
N THR A 54 9.12 7.23 -21.37
CA THR A 54 10.50 6.99 -20.92
C THR A 54 11.54 8.02 -21.40
N SER A 55 11.16 8.94 -22.27
CA SER A 55 12.04 9.86 -23.02
C SER A 55 12.60 11.08 -22.24
N GLN A 56 12.53 11.09 -20.90
CA GLN A 56 13.00 12.23 -20.07
C GLN A 56 13.86 11.87 -18.84
N ILE A 57 14.34 10.63 -18.70
CA ILE A 57 15.12 10.19 -17.52
C ILE A 57 16.62 10.52 -17.62
N ASN A 58 17.10 10.98 -18.79
CA ASN A 58 18.53 11.09 -19.12
C ASN A 58 19.24 12.37 -18.62
N HIS A 59 18.93 12.85 -17.41
CA HIS A 59 19.74 13.91 -16.78
C HIS A 59 19.82 13.75 -15.25
N ILE A 60 20.84 13.01 -14.80
CA ILE A 60 21.27 12.95 -13.40
C ILE A 60 22.65 13.62 -13.33
N ASP A 61 22.82 14.58 -12.44
CA ASP A 61 24.09 15.29 -12.24
C ASP A 61 25.11 14.36 -11.54
N PRO A 62 26.28 14.08 -12.16
CA PRO A 62 27.31 13.24 -11.53
C PRO A 62 27.92 13.82 -10.25
N THR A 63 27.86 15.14 -10.04
CA THR A 63 28.60 15.83 -8.97
C THR A 63 28.01 15.61 -7.57
N LEU A 64 26.76 15.13 -7.47
CA LEU A 64 26.04 14.95 -6.20
C LEU A 64 26.38 13.63 -5.45
N GLN A 65 27.30 12.79 -5.96
CA GLN A 65 27.61 11.49 -5.35
C GLN A 65 28.68 11.53 -4.23
N HIS A 66 29.28 12.68 -3.91
CA HIS A 66 30.30 12.80 -2.86
C HIS A 66 29.85 13.64 -1.65
N VAL A 67 29.08 13.02 -0.76
CA VAL A 67 28.86 13.51 0.62
C VAL A 67 29.55 12.55 1.60
N PRO A 68 30.54 13.00 2.41
CA PRO A 68 31.25 12.13 3.34
C PRO A 68 30.41 11.78 4.58
N ASP A 69 30.48 10.52 5.01
CA ASP A 69 29.67 9.96 6.10
C ASP A 69 30.09 10.50 7.47
N THR A 70 29.23 11.31 8.11
CA THR A 70 29.53 12.04 9.36
C THR A 70 29.00 11.36 10.64
N ASN A 71 28.64 10.08 10.57
CA ASN A 71 28.16 9.32 11.74
C ASN A 71 29.29 8.75 12.63
N ARG A 72 29.84 9.56 13.56
CA ARG A 72 30.79 9.04 14.57
C ARG A 72 30.65 9.66 15.97
N LYS A 73 30.55 8.79 16.99
CA LYS A 73 30.64 9.02 18.46
C LYS A 73 29.37 9.49 19.21
N LYS A 74 28.56 8.53 19.69
CA LYS A 74 27.93 8.60 21.03
C LYS A 74 28.36 7.39 21.86
N LYS A 75 29.41 7.54 22.70
CA LYS A 75 29.90 6.48 23.61
C LYS A 75 28.99 6.37 24.85
N LYS A 76 28.43 5.19 25.13
CA LYS A 76 27.68 4.92 26.37
C LYS A 76 28.62 4.94 27.60
N LYS A 77 28.44 5.89 28.53
CA LYS A 77 28.99 5.82 29.89
C LYS A 77 28.07 4.98 30.79
N LYS A 78 28.35 3.68 30.96
CA LYS A 78 27.77 2.91 32.08
C LYS A 78 28.47 3.32 33.38
N LYS A 79 27.76 4.00 34.29
CA LYS A 79 28.27 4.29 35.65
C LYS A 79 27.96 3.10 36.55
N LYS A 80 28.97 2.51 37.19
CA LYS A 80 28.77 1.48 38.23
C LYS A 80 28.33 2.16 39.53
N THR A 81 27.31 1.61 40.19
CA THR A 81 27.03 1.79 41.61
C THR A 81 26.88 0.42 42.26
N LYS A 82 27.46 0.26 43.44
CA LYS A 82 27.63 -1.02 44.15
C LYS A 82 27.10 -0.84 45.58
N LYS A 83 26.04 -1.56 45.94
CA LYS A 83 25.61 -1.77 47.33
C LYS A 83 25.24 -3.25 47.53
N ARG A 84 25.21 -3.68 48.81
CA ARG A 84 25.03 -5.07 49.25
C ARG A 84 23.56 -5.37 49.55
N SER A 85 23.19 -6.64 49.36
CA SER A 85 22.58 -7.61 50.30
C SER A 85 21.96 -7.08 51.63
N PRO A 86 20.94 -7.76 52.22
CA PRO A 86 20.80 -9.23 52.22
C PRO A 86 19.38 -9.84 52.05
N ASP A 87 19.39 -11.18 51.97
CA ASP A 87 18.38 -12.21 52.29
C ASP A 87 16.90 -12.07 51.88
N THR A 88 16.36 -13.11 51.24
CA THR A 88 15.45 -14.09 51.90
C THR A 88 15.44 -15.41 51.08
N ARG A 89 15.06 -16.51 51.73
CA ARG A 89 14.86 -17.88 51.21
C ARG A 89 13.59 -18.00 50.37
N ASP A 90 13.25 -19.04 49.61
CA ASP A 90 13.90 -20.07 48.75
C ASP A 90 12.69 -20.57 47.88
N ASP A 91 12.42 -21.79 47.39
CA ASP A 91 13.10 -23.09 47.28
C ASP A 91 12.40 -23.93 46.16
N GLY A 92 13.05 -24.97 45.61
CA GLY A 92 12.49 -25.96 44.66
C GLY A 92 12.20 -25.50 43.20
N ASP A 93 12.18 -26.39 42.20
CA ASP A 93 12.58 -27.80 42.20
C ASP A 93 12.99 -28.29 40.79
N GLU A 94 13.76 -29.38 40.72
CA GLU A 94 14.43 -29.90 39.51
C GLU A 94 13.92 -31.31 39.14
N VAL A 95 13.47 -31.52 37.88
CA VAL A 95 13.19 -32.87 37.35
C VAL A 95 13.64 -33.00 35.90
N ASP A 96 14.81 -33.62 35.74
CA ASP A 96 15.27 -34.21 34.47
C ASP A 96 14.71 -35.65 34.36
N SER A 97 14.44 -36.16 33.16
CA SER A 97 14.17 -37.60 32.95
C SER A 97 14.35 -38.06 31.50
N TYR A 98 15.46 -38.76 31.26
CA TYR A 98 15.62 -39.67 30.13
C TYR A 98 14.76 -40.93 30.32
N SER A 99 14.38 -41.59 29.22
CA SER A 99 14.25 -43.06 29.18
C SER A 99 14.41 -43.59 27.76
N GLN A 100 14.94 -44.82 27.66
CA GLN A 100 15.44 -45.43 26.42
C GLN A 100 15.25 -46.95 26.48
N THR A 101 14.53 -47.52 25.50
CA THR A 101 14.45 -48.96 25.17
C THR A 101 13.79 -49.06 23.78
N GLN A 102 14.24 -49.79 22.75
CA GLN A 102 15.07 -50.98 22.57
C GLN A 102 14.32 -52.32 22.68
N THR A 103 13.87 -52.86 21.53
CA THR A 103 13.79 -54.29 21.09
C THR A 103 12.92 -54.38 19.82
N GLN A 104 12.81 -55.50 19.09
CA GLN A 104 13.83 -56.30 18.40
C GLN A 104 13.12 -57.31 17.46
N GLY A 105 13.67 -57.55 16.27
CA GLY A 105 13.26 -58.61 15.32
C GLY A 105 12.50 -58.11 14.09
N GLN A 106 12.42 -58.85 12.97
CA GLN A 106 13.16 -59.99 12.40
C GLN A 106 12.37 -60.39 11.13
N SER A 107 13.04 -60.72 10.02
CA SER A 107 12.45 -61.37 8.81
C SER A 107 11.38 -60.59 8.01
N THR A 108 11.16 -60.83 6.71
CA THR A 108 11.83 -61.68 5.69
C THR A 108 11.94 -60.94 4.35
N ASP A 109 12.77 -61.45 3.44
CA ASP A 109 12.99 -60.99 2.07
C ASP A 109 11.76 -60.99 1.15
N THR A 110 11.81 -60.18 0.08
CA THR A 110 11.53 -60.68 -1.29
C THR A 110 12.14 -59.76 -2.36
N HIS A 111 12.50 -60.35 -3.51
CA HIS A 111 13.17 -59.66 -4.63
C HIS A 111 12.22 -58.84 -5.52
N GLY A 112 12.77 -57.85 -6.24
CA GLY A 112 12.05 -57.03 -7.22
C GLY A 112 12.99 -56.23 -8.14
N ASP A 113 13.82 -56.92 -8.92
CA ASP A 113 14.76 -56.30 -9.88
C ASP A 113 14.08 -55.96 -11.22
N VAL A 114 14.22 -54.71 -11.67
CA VAL A 114 13.98 -54.29 -13.06
C VAL A 114 15.00 -53.23 -13.47
N SER A 115 15.96 -53.62 -14.30
CA SER A 115 16.95 -52.72 -14.89
C SER A 115 16.38 -51.74 -15.92
N ARG A 116 16.89 -50.50 -15.95
CA ARG A 116 16.82 -49.61 -17.14
C ARG A 116 18.15 -48.88 -17.37
N LEU A 117 18.71 -49.09 -18.55
CA LEU A 117 19.82 -48.33 -19.11
C LEU A 117 19.32 -47.04 -19.78
N HIS A 118 20.09 -45.96 -19.72
CA HIS A 118 20.45 -45.05 -20.83
C HIS A 118 21.44 -44.00 -20.27
N THR A 119 22.70 -44.05 -20.71
CA THR A 119 23.29 -43.17 -21.75
C THR A 119 23.84 -41.87 -21.18
N GLN A 120 25.18 -41.76 -21.14
CA GLN A 120 25.91 -40.60 -20.63
C GLN A 120 26.33 -39.67 -21.77
N SER A 121 26.25 -38.36 -21.53
CA SER A 121 26.92 -37.32 -22.32
C SER A 121 28.11 -36.77 -21.52
N PRO A 122 29.24 -36.41 -22.15
CA PRO A 122 30.40 -35.88 -21.44
C PRO A 122 30.13 -34.47 -20.89
N PRO A 123 30.58 -34.15 -19.66
CA PRO A 123 30.46 -32.81 -19.10
C PRO A 123 31.53 -31.85 -19.65
N LEU A 124 31.19 -30.56 -19.73
CA LEU A 124 32.14 -29.48 -19.96
C LEU A 124 32.99 -29.25 -18.70
N GLU A 125 34.32 -29.21 -18.87
CA GLU A 125 35.24 -28.92 -17.76
C GLU A 125 35.26 -27.42 -17.38
N PHE A 126 35.21 -27.16 -16.08
CA PHE A 126 35.59 -25.89 -15.47
C PHE A 126 36.52 -26.20 -14.28
N PRO A 127 37.49 -25.32 -13.95
CA PRO A 127 38.53 -25.63 -12.97
C PRO A 127 37.97 -25.89 -11.56
N PRO A 128 38.48 -26.92 -10.84
CA PRO A 128 37.90 -27.34 -9.57
C PRO A 128 38.22 -26.37 -8.43
N SER A 129 37.20 -26.06 -7.62
CA SER A 129 37.39 -25.55 -6.25
C SER A 129 37.51 -26.73 -5.26
N PRO A 130 38.22 -26.58 -4.13
CA PRO A 130 38.68 -27.72 -3.33
C PRO A 130 37.53 -28.52 -2.68
N THR A 131 37.44 -29.81 -3.01
CA THR A 131 36.43 -30.73 -2.48
C THR A 131 36.84 -31.32 -1.15
N PHE A 132 36.05 -31.05 -0.10
CA PHE A 132 36.15 -31.76 1.18
C PHE A 132 35.23 -32.99 1.16
N SER A 133 35.80 -34.19 1.17
CA SER A 133 35.06 -35.44 0.95
C SER A 133 34.59 -36.09 2.26
N GLN A 134 33.28 -36.22 2.46
CA GLN A 134 32.67 -37.24 3.34
C GLN A 134 31.26 -37.66 2.83
N PRO A 135 30.78 -38.89 3.16
CA PRO A 135 29.78 -39.59 2.34
C PRO A 135 28.31 -39.32 2.70
N ARG A 136 27.41 -39.63 1.74
CA ARG A 136 25.95 -39.63 1.91
C ARG A 136 25.45 -40.83 2.71
N MET A 137 24.47 -40.59 3.58
CA MET A 137 23.42 -41.58 3.92
C MET A 137 22.09 -41.16 3.26
N ARG A 138 21.21 -42.12 2.98
CA ARG A 138 19.98 -41.92 2.17
C ARG A 138 18.69 -42.02 3.00
N SER A 139 17.74 -41.11 2.73
CA SER A 139 16.26 -41.34 2.76
C SER A 139 15.62 -41.71 4.12
N PRO A 140 14.27 -41.82 4.25
CA PRO A 140 13.20 -41.53 3.29
C PRO A 140 12.11 -40.54 3.78
N THR A 141 11.13 -40.26 2.93
CA THR A 141 9.87 -39.55 3.23
C THR A 141 8.76 -40.55 3.60
N PRO A 142 7.85 -40.18 4.53
CA PRO A 142 6.40 -40.19 4.23
C PRO A 142 5.75 -38.84 4.62
N ARG A 143 4.80 -38.25 3.87
CA ARG A 143 3.42 -38.70 3.52
C ARG A 143 2.41 -38.65 4.69
N HIS A 144 1.59 -37.58 4.64
CA HIS A 144 0.18 -37.40 5.03
C HIS A 144 -0.43 -38.28 6.14
N TRP A 145 -1.03 -37.63 7.13
CA TRP A 145 -2.29 -38.05 7.77
C TRP A 145 -3.10 -36.81 8.18
N SER A 146 -4.43 -36.87 8.03
CA SER A 146 -5.35 -35.78 8.41
C SER A 146 -6.11 -36.15 9.68
N PRO A 147 -6.34 -35.22 10.62
CA PRO A 147 -7.23 -35.46 11.76
C PRO A 147 -8.71 -35.39 11.34
N PRO A 148 -9.62 -36.15 11.98
CA PRO A 148 -11.06 -36.07 11.75
C PRO A 148 -11.69 -34.84 12.43
N LEU A 149 -12.85 -34.39 11.93
CA LEU A 149 -13.70 -33.45 12.66
C LEU A 149 -14.46 -34.17 13.79
N PRO A 150 -14.64 -33.54 14.96
CA PRO A 150 -15.71 -33.88 15.89
C PRO A 150 -17.06 -33.34 15.37
N GLU A 151 -18.10 -34.17 15.38
CA GLU A 151 -19.49 -33.71 15.34
C GLU A 151 -19.97 -33.29 16.74
N HIS A 152 -21.28 -33.01 16.87
CA HIS A 152 -22.01 -32.48 18.04
C HIS A 152 -21.83 -30.96 18.24
N ALA A 153 -22.74 -30.08 17.79
CA ALA A 153 -24.18 -29.93 18.09
C ALA A 153 -24.49 -29.28 19.44
N PHE A 154 -25.15 -28.11 19.41
CA PHE A 154 -26.18 -27.70 20.36
C PHE A 154 -27.06 -26.60 19.76
N SER A 155 -28.32 -26.93 19.43
CA SER A 155 -29.30 -25.97 18.90
C SER A 155 -30.20 -25.44 20.01
N HIS A 156 -30.09 -24.15 20.34
CA HIS A 156 -30.94 -23.50 21.34
C HIS A 156 -31.65 -22.25 20.78
N SER A 157 -32.64 -22.49 19.91
CA SER A 157 -33.63 -21.47 19.55
C SER A 157 -34.51 -21.15 20.75
N ARG A 158 -34.51 -19.90 21.21
CA ARG A 158 -35.41 -19.41 22.27
C ARG A 158 -36.59 -18.66 21.65
N HIS A 159 -37.74 -19.34 21.56
CA HIS A 159 -39.01 -18.67 21.29
C HIS A 159 -39.39 -17.74 22.47
N LEU A 160 -39.39 -16.43 22.24
CA LEU A 160 -40.09 -15.49 23.10
C LEU A 160 -41.59 -15.55 22.77
N LYS A 161 -42.41 -15.89 23.77
CA LYS A 161 -43.87 -15.78 23.71
C LYS A 161 -44.28 -14.46 24.36
N HIS A 162 -45.09 -13.66 23.67
CA HIS A 162 -45.77 -12.52 24.29
C HIS A 162 -46.73 -13.00 25.38
N VAL A 163 -46.73 -12.32 26.52
CA VAL A 163 -47.75 -12.45 27.57
C VAL A 163 -48.64 -11.22 27.52
N VAL A 164 -49.95 -11.43 27.43
CA VAL A 164 -50.96 -10.37 27.49
C VAL A 164 -51.50 -10.30 28.93
N PRO A 165 -51.56 -9.13 29.57
CA PRO A 165 -52.13 -9.00 30.91
C PRO A 165 -53.68 -9.15 30.88
N PRO A 166 -54.30 -9.86 31.83
CA PRO A 166 -55.75 -10.01 31.88
C PRO A 166 -56.44 -8.72 32.37
N ASN A 167 -57.62 -8.47 31.81
CA ASN A 167 -58.50 -7.37 32.19
C ASN A 167 -59.25 -7.72 33.50
N THR A 168 -59.17 -6.86 34.52
CA THR A 168 -59.85 -7.07 35.81
C THR A 168 -60.99 -6.07 35.98
N GLN A 169 -62.22 -6.51 35.72
CA GLN A 169 -63.43 -5.76 36.09
C GLN A 169 -63.70 -5.89 37.60
N CYS A 170 -63.63 -4.78 38.32
CA CYS A 170 -64.28 -4.65 39.63
C CYS A 170 -65.51 -3.76 39.48
N GLN A 171 -66.70 -4.36 39.53
CA GLN A 171 -67.92 -3.62 39.81
C GLN A 171 -68.03 -3.39 41.32
N HIS A 172 -68.35 -2.17 41.73
CA HIS A 172 -68.89 -1.93 43.07
C HIS A 172 -69.98 -0.86 42.95
N GLU A 173 -71.23 -1.27 43.09
CA GLU A 173 -72.35 -0.37 43.29
C GLU A 173 -72.31 0.19 44.71
N GLN A 174 -72.59 1.48 44.87
CA GLN A 174 -72.99 2.12 46.14
C GLN A 174 -73.96 3.27 45.83
N ASP A 175 -74.98 3.42 46.67
CA ASP A 175 -76.09 4.35 46.44
C ASP A 175 -75.70 5.85 46.56
N PRO A 176 -76.28 6.72 45.71
CA PRO A 176 -76.11 8.17 45.82
C PRO A 176 -77.20 8.80 46.71
N ALA A 177 -77.00 8.77 48.03
CA ALA A 177 -77.84 9.51 48.99
C ALA A 177 -77.00 10.53 49.78
N GLU A 178 -77.54 11.75 49.90
CA GLU A 178 -77.10 12.84 50.78
C GLU A 178 -75.61 13.23 50.83
N LEU A 179 -75.25 14.30 50.11
CA LEU A 179 -74.61 15.48 50.74
C LEU A 179 -74.57 16.69 49.79
N SER A 180 -75.64 17.48 49.83
CA SER A 180 -75.67 18.81 49.22
C SER A 180 -75.18 19.84 50.23
N MET A 181 -74.01 20.46 49.99
CA MET A 181 -73.77 21.92 50.09
C MET A 181 -72.30 22.29 49.89
N ASN A 182 -72.06 23.47 49.29
CA ASN A 182 -70.87 24.32 49.44
C ASN A 182 -69.46 23.76 49.12
N GLN A 183 -69.10 23.66 47.84
CA GLN A 183 -67.73 24.03 47.38
C GLN A 183 -67.76 24.71 45.99
N PRO A 184 -67.61 26.04 45.88
CA PRO A 184 -67.50 26.72 44.58
C PRO A 184 -66.15 26.44 43.88
N GLU A 185 -65.09 26.15 44.64
CA GLU A 185 -63.72 25.99 44.13
C GLU A 185 -63.55 24.85 43.12
N ASN A 186 -64.29 23.74 43.31
CA ASN A 186 -64.23 22.60 42.38
C ASN A 186 -64.76 22.93 40.97
N ARG A 187 -65.71 23.87 40.82
CA ARG A 187 -66.12 24.37 39.50
C ARG A 187 -64.99 25.10 38.81
N THR A 188 -64.30 26.00 39.52
CA THR A 188 -63.14 26.72 38.99
C THR A 188 -62.02 25.76 38.57
N ARG A 189 -61.73 24.73 39.38
CA ARG A 189 -60.70 23.72 39.09
C ARG A 189 -61.04 22.86 37.87
N THR A 190 -62.29 22.39 37.75
CA THR A 190 -62.74 21.61 36.58
C THR A 190 -62.72 22.45 35.30
N GLN A 191 -63.11 23.73 35.37
CA GLN A 191 -63.08 24.62 34.21
C GLN A 191 -61.65 24.98 33.77
N ALA A 192 -60.71 25.15 34.71
CA ALA A 192 -59.28 25.32 34.39
C ALA A 192 -58.69 24.08 33.69
N LEU A 193 -59.03 22.87 34.14
CA LEU A 193 -58.63 21.63 33.46
C LEU A 193 -59.23 21.53 32.05
N PHE A 194 -60.50 21.91 31.86
CA PHE A 194 -61.15 21.90 30.55
C PHE A 194 -60.47 22.89 29.56
N ASN A 195 -60.11 24.08 30.04
CA ASN A 195 -59.36 25.07 29.26
C ASN A 195 -57.97 24.54 28.87
N ASN A 196 -57.24 23.89 29.79
CA ASN A 196 -55.94 23.29 29.50
C ASN A 196 -56.04 22.16 28.46
N ILE A 197 -57.07 21.30 28.55
CA ILE A 197 -57.31 20.23 27.56
C ILE A 197 -57.60 20.83 26.17
N ASN A 198 -58.36 21.92 26.08
CA ASN A 198 -58.64 22.58 24.80
C ASN A 198 -57.40 23.30 24.24
N SER A 199 -56.55 23.89 25.10
CA SER A 199 -55.26 24.46 24.71
C SER A 199 -54.31 23.39 24.13
N LEU A 200 -54.17 22.24 24.80
CA LEU A 200 -53.36 21.12 24.31
C LEU A 200 -53.89 20.54 22.99
N LYS A 201 -55.21 20.45 22.80
CA LYS A 201 -55.80 20.06 21.51
C LYS A 201 -55.45 21.03 20.38
N ALA A 202 -55.47 22.34 20.65
CA ALA A 202 -55.07 23.35 19.67
C ALA A 202 -53.57 23.27 19.33
N GLN A 203 -52.71 23.02 20.33
CA GLN A 203 -51.27 22.81 20.12
C GLN A 203 -50.98 21.54 19.30
N ASN A 204 -51.66 20.43 19.57
CA ASN A 204 -51.52 19.20 18.78
C ASN A 204 -51.94 19.40 17.32
N ALA A 205 -53.08 20.06 17.06
CA ALA A 205 -53.53 20.38 15.71
C ALA A 205 -52.53 21.30 14.96
N ALA A 206 -51.87 22.22 15.66
CA ALA A 206 -50.80 23.05 15.08
C ALA A 206 -49.54 22.23 14.73
N LEU A 207 -49.15 21.28 15.59
CA LEU A 207 -48.04 20.35 15.34
C LEU A 207 -48.32 19.40 14.17
N GLU A 208 -49.54 18.85 14.09
CA GLU A 208 -49.99 18.02 12.96
C GLU A 208 -49.90 18.78 11.63
N SER A 209 -50.37 20.04 11.62
CA SER A 209 -50.24 20.95 10.46
C SER A 209 -48.77 21.23 10.10
N GLN A 210 -47.90 21.43 11.09
CA GLN A 210 -46.46 21.61 10.88
C GLN A 210 -45.79 20.36 10.30
N CYS A 211 -46.17 19.16 10.76
CA CYS A 211 -45.70 17.88 10.22
C CYS A 211 -46.15 17.68 8.77
N ALA A 212 -47.42 17.97 8.44
CA ALA A 212 -47.93 17.90 7.07
C ALA A 212 -47.19 18.88 6.14
N ALA A 213 -46.94 20.12 6.59
CA ALA A 213 -46.14 21.10 5.85
C ALA A 213 -44.67 20.66 5.66
N MET A 214 -44.10 19.91 6.61
CA MET A 214 -42.76 19.35 6.50
C MET A 214 -42.70 18.22 5.45
N GLN A 215 -43.68 17.32 5.44
CA GLN A 215 -43.80 16.25 4.43
C GLN A 215 -44.01 16.81 3.01
N GLN A 216 -44.77 17.90 2.86
CA GLN A 216 -44.89 18.62 1.58
C GLN A 216 -43.57 19.27 1.13
N ARG A 217 -42.71 19.72 2.06
CA ARG A 217 -41.36 20.21 1.72
C ARG A 217 -40.44 19.07 1.30
N GLN A 218 -40.50 17.93 1.98
CA GLN A 218 -39.71 16.74 1.64
C GLN A 218 -40.04 16.22 0.23
N THR A 219 -41.31 15.94 -0.06
CA THR A 219 -41.75 15.44 -1.38
C THR A 219 -41.41 16.42 -2.52
N LYS A 220 -41.47 17.73 -2.26
CA LYS A 220 -41.02 18.77 -3.20
C LYS A 220 -39.50 18.77 -3.42
N LEU A 221 -38.69 18.40 -2.43
CA LEU A 221 -37.24 18.24 -2.57
C LEU A 221 -36.89 16.94 -3.31
N GLU A 222 -37.54 15.82 -2.98
CA GLU A 222 -37.39 14.54 -3.68
C GLU A 222 -37.73 14.68 -5.17
N THR A 223 -38.82 15.39 -5.50
CA THR A 223 -39.21 15.70 -6.88
C THR A 223 -38.11 16.50 -7.62
N LYS A 224 -37.48 17.48 -6.96
CA LYS A 224 -36.35 18.24 -7.53
C LYS A 224 -35.11 17.37 -7.72
N ILE A 225 -34.77 16.52 -6.75
CA ILE A 225 -33.63 15.60 -6.82
C ILE A 225 -33.80 14.65 -8.01
N ASN A 226 -35.01 14.14 -8.23
CA ASN A 226 -35.33 13.27 -9.36
C ASN A 226 -35.23 14.02 -10.72
N SER A 227 -35.70 15.28 -10.81
CA SER A 227 -35.51 16.13 -12.00
C SER A 227 -34.03 16.28 -12.37
N VAL A 228 -33.20 16.65 -11.39
CA VAL A 228 -31.75 16.82 -11.58
C VAL A 228 -31.08 15.52 -11.99
N HIS A 229 -31.49 14.36 -11.45
CA HIS A 229 -30.99 13.07 -11.91
C HIS A 229 -31.37 12.80 -13.37
N THR A 230 -32.61 13.07 -13.78
CA THR A 230 -33.02 12.89 -15.19
C THR A 230 -32.28 13.83 -16.15
N GLU A 231 -32.01 15.08 -15.76
CA GLU A 231 -31.20 16.03 -16.54
C GLU A 231 -29.76 15.54 -16.69
N ILE A 232 -29.12 15.10 -15.60
CA ILE A 232 -27.75 14.55 -15.63
C ILE A 232 -27.69 13.29 -16.52
N THR A 233 -28.67 12.40 -16.43
CA THR A 233 -28.74 11.20 -17.27
C THR A 233 -28.90 11.55 -18.75
N GLN A 234 -29.74 12.52 -19.11
CA GLN A 234 -29.87 12.99 -20.50
C GLN A 234 -28.55 13.60 -21.02
N VAL A 235 -27.87 14.42 -20.22
CA VAL A 235 -26.56 14.99 -20.58
C VAL A 235 -25.50 13.90 -20.79
N GLN A 236 -25.48 12.85 -19.96
CA GLN A 236 -24.59 11.70 -20.15
C GLN A 236 -24.90 10.94 -21.45
N ILE A 237 -26.18 10.67 -21.76
CA ILE A 237 -26.58 10.00 -23.00
C ILE A 237 -26.18 10.82 -24.24
N HIS A 238 -26.40 12.14 -24.22
CA HIS A 238 -26.00 13.02 -25.34
C HIS A 238 -24.48 13.13 -25.51
N THR A 239 -23.70 13.15 -24.43
CA THR A 239 -22.23 13.23 -24.49
C THR A 239 -21.55 11.90 -24.86
N LEU A 240 -22.19 10.76 -24.60
CA LEU A 240 -21.72 9.45 -25.06
C LEU A 240 -21.95 9.23 -26.56
N ASN A 241 -23.09 9.66 -27.09
CA ASN A 241 -23.45 9.43 -28.50
C ASN A 241 -22.78 10.40 -29.48
N ASN A 242 -22.46 11.63 -29.05
CA ASN A 242 -21.75 12.63 -29.86
C ASN A 242 -20.46 13.07 -29.16
N GLY A 243 -19.42 12.22 -29.24
CA GLY A 243 -18.13 12.46 -28.60
C GLY A 243 -17.50 13.81 -29.00
N PRO A 244 -17.40 14.80 -28.09
CA PRO A 244 -17.02 16.15 -28.45
C PRO A 244 -15.54 16.27 -28.81
N SER A 245 -15.25 16.98 -29.91
CA SER A 245 -13.89 17.36 -30.29
C SER A 245 -13.16 18.04 -29.13
N ARG A 246 -11.86 17.73 -28.95
CA ARG A 246 -11.02 18.29 -27.88
C ARG A 246 -11.12 19.82 -27.77
N ALA A 247 -11.28 20.52 -28.89
CA ALA A 247 -11.43 21.98 -28.93
C ALA A 247 -12.66 22.51 -28.18
N SER A 248 -13.78 21.78 -28.20
CA SER A 248 -15.02 22.19 -27.51
C SER A 248 -14.86 22.16 -25.99
N ARG A 249 -14.16 21.13 -25.47
CA ARG A 249 -13.89 20.99 -24.04
C ARG A 249 -12.99 22.11 -23.52
N THR A 250 -12.03 22.58 -24.32
CA THR A 250 -11.21 23.75 -23.99
C THR A 250 -12.06 25.03 -23.92
N ARG A 251 -12.96 25.26 -24.90
CA ARG A 251 -13.87 26.43 -24.88
C ARG A 251 -14.80 26.44 -23.67
N GLU A 252 -15.34 25.28 -23.25
CA GLU A 252 -16.19 25.20 -22.07
C GLU A 252 -15.44 25.57 -20.78
N ILE A 253 -14.17 25.13 -20.64
CA ILE A 253 -13.32 25.46 -19.49
C ILE A 253 -13.09 26.98 -19.42
N HIS A 254 -12.69 27.62 -20.53
CA HIS A 254 -12.53 29.07 -20.56
C HIS A 254 -13.84 29.81 -20.26
N SER A 255 -14.97 29.39 -20.84
CA SER A 255 -16.27 30.03 -20.58
C SER A 255 -16.73 29.92 -19.12
N LYS A 256 -16.43 28.82 -18.43
CA LYS A 256 -16.62 28.72 -16.96
C LYS A 256 -15.68 29.64 -16.19
N GLN A 257 -14.43 29.79 -16.64
CA GLN A 257 -13.43 30.62 -15.99
C GLN A 257 -13.75 32.13 -16.11
N ASP A 258 -14.27 32.58 -17.25
CA ASP A 258 -14.75 33.95 -17.43
C ASP A 258 -16.05 34.22 -16.64
N ARG A 259 -16.96 33.24 -16.52
CA ARG A 259 -18.15 33.37 -15.65
C ARG A 259 -17.78 33.58 -14.17
N MET A 260 -16.68 32.99 -13.69
CA MET A 260 -16.18 33.26 -12.33
C MET A 260 -15.45 34.61 -12.19
N ARG A 261 -15.18 35.32 -13.29
CA ARG A 261 -14.63 36.69 -13.29
C ARG A 261 -15.68 37.79 -13.40
N HIS A 262 -16.92 37.43 -13.73
CA HIS A 262 -18.03 38.35 -13.97
C HIS A 262 -19.27 38.03 -13.10
N GLN A 263 -19.07 37.42 -11.93
CA GLN A 263 -20.12 37.36 -10.92
C GLN A 263 -20.03 38.65 -10.08
N GLU A 264 -20.91 39.59 -10.39
CA GLU A 264 -20.92 40.96 -9.88
C GLU A 264 -21.07 41.01 -8.35
N GLU A 265 -20.37 41.97 -7.73
CA GLU A 265 -20.34 42.17 -6.27
C GLU A 265 -21.65 42.81 -5.78
N PRO A 266 -22.39 42.20 -4.84
CA PRO A 266 -23.42 42.90 -4.11
C PRO A 266 -22.76 43.78 -3.05
N SER A 267 -22.69 45.08 -3.34
CA SER A 267 -22.34 46.12 -2.37
C SER A 267 -23.34 46.15 -1.22
N ASP A 268 -22.86 46.07 0.01
CA ASP A 268 -23.50 46.69 1.17
C ASP A 268 -22.43 47.15 2.17
N GLU A 269 -22.66 48.26 2.85
CA GLU A 269 -21.65 48.95 3.66
C GLU A 269 -21.66 48.45 5.11
N SER A 270 -20.51 48.00 5.62
CA SER A 270 -20.34 47.62 7.04
C SER A 270 -18.95 47.98 7.54
N ASP A 271 -18.78 49.25 7.90
CA ASP A 271 -17.59 49.82 8.52
C ASP A 271 -17.33 49.16 9.89
N SER A 272 -16.22 48.44 10.05
CA SER A 272 -15.92 47.66 11.26
C SER A 272 -14.42 47.29 11.37
N ASP A 273 -13.69 48.02 12.22
CA ASP A 273 -12.25 47.84 12.46
C ASP A 273 -11.90 46.53 13.22
N GLU A 274 -11.65 45.42 12.51
CA GLU A 274 -10.93 44.24 13.06
C GLU A 274 -9.85 43.72 12.09
N ASP A 275 -8.68 44.36 12.09
CA ASP A 275 -7.49 44.04 11.26
C ASP A 275 -6.72 42.79 11.74
N ASP A 276 -7.41 41.64 11.82
CA ASP A 276 -6.83 40.31 12.13
C ASP A 276 -7.08 39.27 11.01
N GLY A 277 -7.82 39.65 9.96
CA GLY A 277 -8.35 38.72 8.95
C GLY A 277 -7.31 38.04 8.03
N GLU A 278 -6.28 38.78 7.57
CA GLU A 278 -5.40 38.27 6.50
C GLU A 278 -4.53 37.07 6.92
N GLN A 279 -4.09 37.03 8.18
CA GLN A 279 -3.26 35.93 8.68
C GLN A 279 -3.98 34.58 8.62
N ASN A 280 -5.31 34.60 8.75
CA ASN A 280 -6.16 33.41 8.68
C ASN A 280 -6.16 32.80 7.27
N ILE A 281 -6.30 33.62 6.22
CA ILE A 281 -6.35 33.18 4.82
C ILE A 281 -5.09 32.41 4.43
N GLN A 282 -3.92 32.88 4.85
CA GLN A 282 -2.67 32.17 4.54
C GLN A 282 -2.53 30.85 5.32
N GLY A 283 -3.05 30.77 6.55
CA GLY A 283 -3.16 29.51 7.31
C GLY A 283 -4.09 28.49 6.65
N ILE A 284 -5.23 28.94 6.12
CA ILE A 284 -6.25 28.13 5.41
C ILE A 284 -5.67 27.45 4.15
N LEU A 285 -4.67 28.05 3.50
CA LEU A 285 -3.96 27.39 2.39
C LEU A 285 -2.80 26.53 2.88
N ARG A 286 -1.99 27.00 3.83
CA ARG A 286 -0.79 26.30 4.33
C ARG A 286 -1.09 24.93 4.96
N TYR A 287 -2.25 24.71 5.58
CA TYR A 287 -2.56 23.40 6.20
C TYR A 287 -2.58 22.24 5.18
N LYS A 288 -2.87 22.53 3.90
CA LYS A 288 -2.94 21.53 2.83
C LYS A 288 -1.57 21.10 2.30
N THR A 289 -0.50 21.83 2.60
CA THR A 289 0.85 21.58 2.06
C THR A 289 1.30 20.14 2.32
N LEU A 290 1.27 19.67 3.57
CA LEU A 290 1.70 18.31 3.92
C LEU A 290 0.77 17.20 3.39
N LEU A 291 -0.43 17.52 2.88
CA LEU A 291 -1.36 16.53 2.31
C LEU A 291 -0.99 16.12 0.87
N GLN A 292 -0.16 16.93 0.18
CA GLN A 292 0.29 16.67 -1.19
C GLN A 292 1.07 15.35 -1.33
N SER A 293 1.19 14.82 -2.55
CA SER A 293 1.96 13.60 -2.84
C SER A 293 3.42 13.85 -3.20
N ASN A 294 3.74 15.00 -3.78
CA ASN A 294 5.04 15.26 -4.40
C ASN A 294 5.82 16.30 -3.57
N LEU A 295 6.20 15.91 -2.35
CA LEU A 295 6.81 16.81 -1.38
C LEU A 295 8.34 16.91 -1.53
N PRO A 296 8.94 18.10 -1.28
CA PRO A 296 10.36 18.24 -0.97
C PRO A 296 10.79 17.33 0.20
N PRO A 297 12.05 16.84 0.26
CA PRO A 297 12.49 15.87 1.26
C PRO A 297 12.22 16.26 2.72
N HIS A 298 12.36 17.55 3.08
CA HIS A 298 12.08 18.02 4.43
C HIS A 298 10.58 18.00 4.78
N LEU A 299 9.70 18.36 3.84
CA LEU A 299 8.25 18.25 4.02
C LEU A 299 7.79 16.78 4.06
N GLN A 300 8.44 15.90 3.29
CA GLN A 300 8.18 14.47 3.35
C GLN A 300 8.63 13.87 4.68
N ALA A 301 9.78 14.28 5.23
CA ALA A 301 10.23 13.87 6.56
C ALA A 301 9.24 14.31 7.66
N ALA A 302 8.81 15.57 7.65
CA ALA A 302 7.79 16.10 8.56
C ALA A 302 6.46 15.33 8.46
N LYS A 303 5.99 15.06 7.23
CA LYS A 303 4.78 14.26 6.98
C LYS A 303 4.92 12.84 7.55
N ASN A 304 6.03 12.15 7.25
CA ASN A 304 6.27 10.79 7.74
C ASN A 304 6.31 10.75 9.28
N PHE A 305 6.93 11.74 9.91
CA PHE A 305 6.97 11.88 11.37
C PHE A 305 5.56 12.05 11.96
N LEU A 306 4.79 13.03 11.46
CA LEU A 306 3.41 13.28 11.93
C LEU A 306 2.49 12.07 11.68
N GLN A 307 2.62 11.41 10.54
CA GLN A 307 1.85 10.21 10.19
C GLN A 307 2.19 9.03 11.12
N HIS A 308 3.46 8.82 11.46
CA HIS A 308 3.85 7.79 12.43
C HIS A 308 3.25 8.05 13.82
N PHE A 309 3.41 9.28 14.31
CA PHE A 309 2.90 9.72 15.61
C PHE A 309 1.38 9.62 15.70
N GLN A 310 0.70 10.00 14.62
CA GLN A 310 -0.75 9.85 14.45
C GLN A 310 -1.21 8.40 14.38
N CYS A 311 -0.53 7.52 13.64
CA CYS A 311 -0.86 6.10 13.61
C CYS A 311 -0.76 5.47 15.01
N GLN A 312 0.19 5.91 15.83
CA GLN A 312 0.31 5.51 17.24
C GLN A 312 -0.84 6.08 18.09
N ALA A 313 -1.11 7.39 18.01
CA ALA A 313 -2.16 8.04 18.79
C ALA A 313 -3.58 7.51 18.46
N PHE A 314 -3.86 7.26 17.17
CA PHE A 314 -5.12 6.65 16.71
C PHE A 314 -5.26 5.24 17.29
N ARG A 315 -4.22 4.42 17.21
CA ARG A 315 -4.20 3.06 17.78
C ARG A 315 -4.34 3.05 19.30
N HIS A 316 -3.69 3.97 20.00
CA HIS A 316 -3.80 4.13 21.45
C HIS A 316 -5.22 4.54 21.87
N LEU A 317 -5.79 5.57 21.23
CA LEU A 317 -7.16 6.04 21.48
C LEU A 317 -8.22 4.95 21.18
N CYS A 318 -7.91 4.05 20.25
CA CYS A 318 -8.74 2.88 19.97
C CYS A 318 -8.36 1.64 20.80
N GLY A 319 -7.34 1.68 21.67
CA GLY A 319 -6.88 0.52 22.44
C GLY A 319 -6.38 -0.68 21.62
N VAL A 320 -5.83 -0.47 20.41
CA VAL A 320 -5.39 -1.54 19.49
C VAL A 320 -3.88 -1.50 19.26
N ASN A 321 -3.13 -2.49 19.76
CA ASN A 321 -1.69 -2.59 19.54
C ASN A 321 -1.33 -2.75 18.06
N SER A 322 -0.10 -2.40 17.67
CA SER A 322 0.38 -2.45 16.27
C SER A 322 0.35 -3.84 15.63
N SER A 323 0.38 -4.90 16.44
CA SER A 323 0.28 -6.31 16.03
C SER A 323 -1.14 -6.88 16.07
N GLN A 324 -2.10 -6.20 16.70
CA GLN A 324 -3.47 -6.69 16.85
C GLN A 324 -4.31 -6.42 15.59
N ASN A 325 -5.32 -7.26 15.38
CA ASN A 325 -6.39 -6.98 14.44
C ASN A 325 -7.25 -5.80 14.93
N TRP A 326 -7.94 -5.14 14.00
CA TRP A 326 -8.98 -4.20 14.39
C TRP A 326 -10.17 -4.98 14.99
N PRO A 327 -10.79 -4.50 16.09
CA PRO A 327 -11.95 -5.14 16.69
C PRO A 327 -13.19 -4.99 15.81
N SER A 328 -14.19 -5.86 16.02
CA SER A 328 -15.51 -5.66 15.42
C SER A 328 -16.27 -4.51 16.09
N ILE A 329 -17.27 -3.94 15.41
CA ILE A 329 -18.20 -2.98 16.02
C ILE A 329 -19.06 -3.61 17.13
N ASP A 330 -19.39 -4.90 16.98
CA ASP A 330 -20.15 -5.69 17.95
C ASP A 330 -19.28 -6.28 19.08
N GLU A 331 -17.96 -6.07 19.05
CA GLU A 331 -17.05 -6.62 20.05
C GLU A 331 -17.15 -5.78 21.35
N PRO A 332 -17.47 -6.38 22.52
CA PRO A 332 -17.57 -5.63 23.77
C PRO A 332 -16.18 -5.23 24.27
N ARG A 333 -16.05 -3.97 24.71
CA ARG A 333 -14.75 -3.37 25.10
C ARG A 333 -14.88 -2.51 26.36
N GLU A 334 -13.73 -2.18 26.93
CA GLU A 334 -13.61 -1.26 28.06
C GLU A 334 -14.12 0.15 27.68
N ASP A 335 -14.91 0.78 28.56
CA ASP A 335 -15.73 1.97 28.26
C ASP A 335 -14.92 3.20 27.76
N ASP A 336 -13.63 3.28 28.10
CA ASP A 336 -12.72 4.36 27.69
C ASP A 336 -12.19 4.22 26.25
N CYS A 337 -12.34 3.05 25.62
CA CYS A 337 -11.78 2.75 24.29
C CYS A 337 -12.73 3.12 23.15
N TYR A 338 -12.25 3.89 22.18
CA TYR A 338 -13.04 4.19 20.97
C TYR A 338 -12.99 3.03 19.96
N THR A 339 -14.16 2.64 19.45
CA THR A 339 -14.27 1.68 18.34
C THR A 339 -14.61 2.43 17.05
N PRO A 340 -13.72 2.45 16.04
CA PRO A 340 -14.02 3.04 14.73
C PRO A 340 -14.98 2.14 13.94
N ASP A 341 -15.98 2.74 13.31
CA ASP A 341 -16.93 2.06 12.45
C ASP A 341 -16.36 1.99 11.03
N PHE A 342 -15.67 0.88 10.72
CA PHE A 342 -15.02 0.72 9.42
C PHE A 342 -15.97 0.38 8.26
N ASP A 343 -17.21 0.02 8.53
CA ASP A 343 -18.19 -0.13 7.46
C ASP A 343 -18.70 1.23 6.99
N GLU A 344 -18.91 2.17 7.91
CA GLU A 344 -19.16 3.58 7.62
C GLU A 344 -17.94 4.38 7.14
N ASP A 345 -18.19 5.56 6.57
CA ASP A 345 -17.15 6.46 6.07
C ASP A 345 -16.55 7.38 7.16
N VAL A 346 -15.45 8.07 6.85
CA VAL A 346 -14.77 9.00 7.76
C VAL A 346 -15.62 10.21 8.16
N THR A 347 -16.67 10.48 7.38
CA THR A 347 -17.69 11.51 7.63
C THR A 347 -18.70 11.13 8.71
N HIS A 348 -18.83 9.84 9.06
CA HIS A 348 -19.70 9.37 10.14
C HIS A 348 -19.30 9.98 11.49
N ALA A 349 -20.28 10.31 12.34
CA ALA A 349 -20.09 11.08 13.57
C ALA A 349 -19.00 10.48 14.49
N THR A 350 -19.03 9.16 14.70
CA THR A 350 -18.01 8.43 15.48
C THR A 350 -16.63 8.58 14.85
N ASN A 351 -16.48 8.26 13.56
CA ASN A 351 -15.20 8.31 12.83
C ASN A 351 -14.62 9.74 12.71
N SER A 352 -15.48 10.75 12.70
CA SER A 352 -15.11 12.17 12.78
C SER A 352 -14.62 12.55 14.18
N ALA A 353 -15.29 12.09 15.25
CA ALA A 353 -14.92 12.36 16.64
C ALA A 353 -13.57 11.70 17.02
N ILE A 354 -13.46 10.39 16.80
CA ILE A 354 -12.43 9.79 15.92
C ILE A 354 -11.21 10.68 15.59
N CYS A 355 -11.14 11.07 14.32
CA CYS A 355 -10.04 11.85 13.74
C CYS A 355 -9.72 13.16 14.48
N LYS A 356 -10.73 13.84 15.06
CA LYS A 356 -10.55 15.07 15.83
C LYS A 356 -9.78 14.84 17.13
N ARG A 357 -10.21 13.89 17.97
CA ARG A 357 -9.49 13.56 19.22
C ARG A 357 -8.05 13.11 18.97
N VAL A 358 -7.80 12.37 17.89
CA VAL A 358 -6.43 12.02 17.47
C VAL A 358 -5.62 13.27 17.13
N ALA A 359 -6.20 14.22 16.39
CA ALA A 359 -5.54 15.47 16.05
C ALA A 359 -5.26 16.35 17.28
N ASP A 360 -6.24 16.51 18.17
CA ASP A 360 -6.10 17.28 19.41
C ASP A 360 -5.06 16.66 20.35
N SER A 361 -5.04 15.33 20.49
CA SER A 361 -4.04 14.60 21.28
C SER A 361 -2.63 14.81 20.74
N VAL A 362 -2.41 14.56 19.44
CA VAL A 362 -1.10 14.74 18.79
C VAL A 362 -0.65 16.21 18.85
N TYR A 363 -1.56 17.16 18.60
CA TYR A 363 -1.23 18.59 18.61
C TYR A 363 -0.91 19.10 20.02
N THR A 364 -1.60 18.59 21.05
CA THR A 364 -1.34 18.90 22.46
C THR A 364 0.01 18.32 22.90
N GLU A 365 0.31 17.07 22.55
CA GLU A 365 1.59 16.44 22.88
C GLU A 365 2.76 17.17 22.22
N LEU A 366 2.65 17.50 20.92
CA LEU A 366 3.66 18.29 20.19
C LEU A 366 3.83 19.71 20.76
N LYS A 367 2.76 20.35 21.29
CA LYS A 367 2.85 21.62 22.01
C LYS A 367 3.48 21.48 23.40
N GLY A 368 3.38 20.32 24.04
CA GLY A 368 4.02 20.02 25.31
C GLY A 368 5.53 19.77 25.21
N LEU A 369 6.07 19.54 24.02
CA LEU A 369 7.50 19.34 23.80
C LEU A 369 8.27 20.66 23.95
N ARG A 370 9.24 20.68 24.88
CA ARG A 370 10.15 21.82 25.10
C ARG A 370 10.95 22.20 23.84
N GLU A 371 11.29 21.22 23.01
CA GLU A 371 11.92 21.40 21.71
C GLU A 371 11.22 20.49 20.69
N LEU A 372 10.87 21.03 19.52
CA LEU A 372 10.29 20.24 18.44
C LEU A 372 11.32 19.24 17.86
N PRO A 373 10.89 18.04 17.42
CA PRO A 373 11.71 17.11 16.65
C PRO A 373 12.33 17.78 15.42
N ASP A 374 13.56 17.40 15.04
CA ASP A 374 14.32 18.08 13.98
C ASP A 374 13.61 18.03 12.61
N GLU A 375 12.81 17.00 12.35
CA GLU A 375 11.93 16.87 11.19
C GLU A 375 10.87 17.99 11.10
N LEU A 376 10.46 18.55 12.24
CA LEU A 376 9.43 19.59 12.37
C LEU A 376 10.02 21.00 12.58
N ARG A 377 11.33 21.14 12.80
CA ARG A 377 12.01 22.44 13.02
C ARG A 377 12.27 23.24 11.74
N HIS A 378 12.14 22.62 10.57
CA HIS A 378 12.47 23.26 9.29
C HIS A 378 11.44 24.38 8.96
N PRO A 379 11.85 25.62 8.61
CA PRO A 379 10.96 26.79 8.57
C PRO A 379 9.78 26.70 7.58
N ASN A 380 9.90 25.87 6.53
CA ASN A 380 8.81 25.62 5.59
C ASN A 380 7.76 24.61 6.10
N VAL A 381 8.02 23.90 7.21
CA VAL A 381 7.09 22.94 7.81
C VAL A 381 6.03 23.70 8.59
N TYR A 382 4.81 23.72 8.06
CA TYR A 382 3.64 24.22 8.76
C TYR A 382 2.68 23.07 9.05
N PHE A 383 2.22 22.97 10.30
CA PHE A 383 1.13 22.10 10.71
C PHE A 383 0.27 22.79 11.77
N SER A 384 -1.03 22.53 11.72
CA SER A 384 -2.01 22.89 12.75
C SER A 384 -2.79 21.65 13.19
N CYS A 385 -3.63 21.75 14.22
CA CYS A 385 -4.57 20.66 14.54
C CYS A 385 -5.38 20.26 13.29
N ARG A 386 -5.79 21.22 12.44
CA ARG A 386 -6.49 20.91 11.19
C ARG A 386 -5.65 20.16 10.16
N THR A 387 -4.34 20.44 10.05
CA THR A 387 -3.43 19.59 9.24
C THR A 387 -3.46 18.15 9.73
N ILE A 388 -3.39 17.96 11.05
CA ILE A 388 -3.35 16.63 11.66
C ILE A 388 -4.73 15.94 11.52
N GLU A 389 -5.85 16.66 11.64
CA GLU A 389 -7.21 16.14 11.42
C GLU A 389 -7.38 15.59 9.99
N GLU A 390 -6.91 16.31 8.96
CA GLU A 390 -6.97 15.82 7.57
C GLU A 390 -6.02 14.64 7.32
N MET A 391 -4.85 14.61 7.98
CA MET A 391 -3.98 13.43 7.96
C MET A 391 -4.66 12.24 8.67
N ALA A 392 -5.41 12.47 9.76
CA ALA A 392 -6.09 11.41 10.51
C ALA A 392 -7.18 10.73 9.67
N LYS A 393 -7.85 11.50 8.81
CA LYS A 393 -8.80 10.96 7.82
C LYS A 393 -8.11 10.08 6.78
N ALA A 394 -6.97 10.52 6.25
CA ALA A 394 -6.16 9.71 5.34
C ALA A 394 -5.69 8.39 6.00
N THR A 395 -5.23 8.47 7.26
CA THR A 395 -4.84 7.32 8.08
C THR A 395 -6.03 6.38 8.35
N TYR A 396 -7.22 6.93 8.66
CA TYR A 396 -8.45 6.15 8.84
C TYR A 396 -8.80 5.33 7.59
N HIS A 397 -8.68 5.89 6.37
CA HIS A 397 -8.94 5.11 5.15
C HIS A 397 -7.99 3.91 5.01
N GLY A 398 -6.70 4.06 5.34
CA GLY A 398 -5.73 2.96 5.36
C GLY A 398 -6.05 1.88 6.42
N PHE A 399 -6.60 2.29 7.57
CA PHE A 399 -7.07 1.36 8.61
C PHE A 399 -8.40 0.68 8.25
N ARG A 400 -9.33 1.39 7.59
CA ARG A 400 -10.58 0.85 7.03
C ARG A 400 -10.30 -0.26 6.02
N ASP A 401 -9.31 -0.05 5.15
CA ASP A 401 -8.81 -1.07 4.22
C ASP A 401 -8.06 -2.22 4.91
N GLN A 402 -7.41 -1.97 6.06
CA GLN A 402 -6.83 -3.03 6.87
C GLN A 402 -7.90 -3.93 7.50
N ALA A 403 -8.90 -3.34 8.18
CA ALA A 403 -10.01 -4.07 8.80
C ALA A 403 -10.80 -4.85 7.74
N LYS A 404 -11.15 -4.20 6.62
CA LYS A 404 -11.82 -4.86 5.48
C LYS A 404 -10.98 -5.95 4.80
N ALA A 405 -9.66 -6.02 5.04
CA ALA A 405 -8.79 -7.12 4.63
C ALA A 405 -8.51 -8.15 5.75
N GLN A 406 -8.94 -7.89 6.99
CA GLN A 406 -8.92 -8.84 8.11
C GLN A 406 -10.22 -9.67 8.17
N HIS A 407 -11.37 -9.08 7.82
CA HIS A 407 -12.67 -9.78 7.75
C HIS A 407 -13.01 -10.40 6.38
N ASN A 408 -12.10 -10.36 5.39
CA ASN A 408 -12.36 -10.87 4.04
C ASN A 408 -11.10 -11.41 3.37
N ASP A 409 -11.04 -12.73 3.17
CA ASP A 409 -9.85 -13.40 2.63
C ASP A 409 -9.48 -12.97 1.21
N ALA A 410 -10.45 -12.71 0.33
CA ALA A 410 -10.16 -12.25 -1.03
C ALA A 410 -9.50 -10.86 -1.03
N LYS A 411 -9.92 -9.94 -0.14
CA LYS A 411 -9.23 -8.66 0.10
C LYS A 411 -7.87 -8.87 0.76
N SER A 412 -7.74 -9.82 1.69
CA SER A 412 -6.46 -10.20 2.31
C SER A 412 -5.44 -10.68 1.27
N GLN A 413 -5.82 -11.64 0.42
CA GLN A 413 -5.04 -12.17 -0.70
C GLN A 413 -4.69 -11.06 -1.71
N LYS A 414 -5.64 -10.21 -2.09
CA LYS A 414 -5.37 -9.05 -2.97
C LYS A 414 -4.34 -8.10 -2.35
N ARG A 415 -4.45 -7.76 -1.06
CA ARG A 415 -3.48 -6.90 -0.36
C ARG A 415 -2.10 -7.55 -0.25
N LYS A 416 -2.02 -8.86 0.04
CA LYS A 416 -0.79 -9.66 0.01
C LYS A 416 -0.14 -9.62 -1.38
N ARG A 417 -0.90 -9.88 -2.45
CA ARG A 417 -0.43 -9.84 -3.85
C ARG A 417 0.06 -8.45 -4.26
N ASN A 418 -0.68 -7.38 -3.92
CA ASN A 418 -0.24 -6.00 -4.17
C ASN A 418 1.09 -5.70 -3.43
N LYS A 419 1.25 -6.19 -2.19
CA LYS A 419 2.49 -6.01 -1.43
C LYS A 419 3.69 -6.73 -2.07
N ARG A 420 3.49 -7.98 -2.52
CA ARG A 420 4.50 -8.73 -3.31
C ARG A 420 4.87 -7.95 -4.60
N ASN A 421 3.87 -7.44 -5.33
CA ASN A 421 4.08 -6.66 -6.56
C ASN A 421 4.84 -5.34 -6.35
N THR A 422 4.47 -4.52 -5.36
CA THR A 422 5.15 -3.24 -5.09
C THR A 422 6.58 -3.46 -4.60
N GLN A 423 6.83 -4.49 -3.79
CA GLN A 423 8.20 -4.87 -3.39
C GLN A 423 9.03 -5.34 -4.59
N ARG A 424 8.46 -6.14 -5.50
CA ARG A 424 9.10 -6.52 -6.77
C ARG A 424 9.42 -5.30 -7.63
N TYR A 425 8.48 -4.36 -7.79
CA TYR A 425 8.69 -3.10 -8.53
C TYR A 425 9.84 -2.26 -7.92
N GLN A 426 9.84 -2.07 -6.60
CA GLN A 426 10.91 -1.36 -5.88
C GLN A 426 12.28 -2.05 -6.07
N ARG A 427 12.33 -3.39 -5.99
CA ARG A 427 13.56 -4.16 -6.30
C ARG A 427 14.01 -3.94 -7.75
N ARG A 428 13.12 -4.00 -8.74
CA ARG A 428 13.46 -3.72 -10.16
C ARG A 428 13.95 -2.30 -10.38
N SER A 429 13.31 -1.29 -9.79
CA SER A 429 13.75 0.12 -9.86
C SER A 429 15.13 0.33 -9.23
N HIS A 430 15.38 -0.25 -8.07
CA HIS A 430 16.68 -0.17 -7.40
C HIS A 430 17.79 -0.87 -8.20
N THR A 431 17.51 -2.06 -8.76
CA THR A 431 18.42 -2.77 -9.66
C THR A 431 18.67 -1.99 -10.95
N LEU A 432 17.65 -1.37 -11.56
CA LEU A 432 17.80 -0.54 -12.75
C LEU A 432 18.82 0.59 -12.52
N ASN A 433 18.67 1.34 -11.42
CA ASN A 433 19.59 2.41 -11.05
C ASN A 433 21.04 1.90 -10.87
N HIS A 434 21.20 0.69 -10.32
CA HIS A 434 22.51 0.04 -10.20
C HIS A 434 23.12 -0.36 -11.55
N LEU A 435 22.32 -0.87 -12.50
CA LEU A 435 22.85 -1.20 -13.85
C LEU A 435 23.19 0.08 -14.64
N LEU A 436 22.36 1.12 -14.55
CA LEU A 436 22.62 2.42 -15.16
C LEU A 436 23.94 3.04 -14.67
N SER A 437 24.29 2.87 -13.39
CA SER A 437 25.55 3.39 -12.82
C SER A 437 26.83 2.80 -13.41
N VAL A 438 26.77 1.64 -14.08
CA VAL A 438 27.93 0.95 -14.68
C VAL A 438 27.91 0.88 -16.21
N VAL A 439 26.93 1.52 -16.85
CA VAL A 439 26.87 1.71 -18.31
C VAL A 439 28.20 2.24 -18.90
N PRO A 440 28.90 3.23 -18.30
CA PRO A 440 30.15 3.74 -18.88
C PRO A 440 31.28 2.69 -18.96
N GLU A 441 31.38 1.82 -17.95
CA GLU A 441 32.37 0.74 -17.95
C GLU A 441 31.97 -0.38 -18.92
N TYR A 442 30.67 -0.65 -19.06
CA TYR A 442 30.16 -1.57 -20.07
C TYR A 442 30.46 -1.09 -21.50
N ILE A 443 30.21 0.20 -21.81
CA ILE A 443 30.55 0.80 -23.11
C ILE A 443 32.07 0.71 -23.37
N LYS A 444 32.89 0.97 -22.34
CA LYS A 444 34.35 0.86 -22.40
C LYS A 444 34.84 -0.57 -22.69
N GLN A 445 34.19 -1.58 -22.12
CA GLN A 445 34.55 -3.00 -22.29
C GLN A 445 33.99 -3.62 -23.58
N TYR A 446 32.70 -3.43 -23.87
CA TYR A 446 31.96 -4.14 -24.93
C TYR A 446 31.67 -3.28 -26.18
N ARG A 447 31.95 -1.97 -26.15
CA ARG A 447 31.79 -1.02 -27.27
C ARG A 447 30.36 -0.79 -27.78
N CYS A 448 29.35 -1.31 -27.10
CA CYS A 448 27.93 -1.03 -27.32
C CYS A 448 27.30 -0.36 -26.09
N ASP A 449 26.27 0.49 -26.29
CA ASP A 449 25.54 1.18 -25.22
C ASP A 449 24.25 0.44 -24.86
N PRO A 450 24.14 -0.21 -23.70
CA PRO A 450 22.95 -0.94 -23.29
C PRO A 450 21.85 -0.03 -22.73
N THR A 451 22.04 1.29 -22.61
CA THR A 451 21.04 2.24 -22.09
C THR A 451 19.65 2.09 -22.73
N PRO A 452 19.50 1.91 -24.06
CA PRO A 452 18.19 1.70 -24.69
C PRO A 452 17.45 0.46 -24.19
N ILE A 453 18.16 -0.53 -23.66
CA ILE A 453 17.64 -1.82 -23.17
C ILE A 453 17.25 -1.73 -21.68
N LEU A 454 17.76 -0.75 -20.95
CA LEU A 454 17.58 -0.59 -19.50
C LEU A 454 16.23 0.07 -19.16
N GLU A 455 15.14 -0.65 -19.40
CA GLU A 455 13.79 -0.29 -18.96
C GLU A 455 13.37 -1.12 -17.72
N ILE A 456 12.56 -0.55 -16.81
CA ILE A 456 12.22 -1.20 -15.53
C ILE A 456 11.50 -2.55 -15.68
N ASP A 457 10.76 -2.73 -16.78
CA ASP A 457 10.07 -3.99 -17.07
C ASP A 457 10.98 -5.08 -17.66
N VAL A 458 12.17 -4.74 -18.18
CA VAL A 458 13.21 -5.67 -18.66
C VAL A 458 13.93 -6.37 -17.50
N ILE A 459 14.07 -5.66 -16.36
CA ILE A 459 14.76 -6.15 -15.18
C ILE A 459 14.04 -7.37 -14.59
N SER A 460 14.79 -8.43 -14.33
CA SER A 460 14.25 -9.67 -13.73
C SER A 460 13.53 -9.39 -12.41
N ASN A 461 12.39 -10.03 -12.21
CA ASN A 461 11.75 -10.03 -10.90
C ASN A 461 12.53 -10.93 -9.92
N TYR A 462 12.47 -10.58 -8.64
CA TYR A 462 13.00 -11.40 -7.56
C TYR A 462 11.94 -11.57 -6.47
N ALA A 463 11.66 -12.81 -6.08
CA ALA A 463 10.85 -13.16 -4.92
C ALA A 463 11.71 -13.13 -3.64
N SER A 464 11.08 -13.02 -2.47
CA SER A 464 11.77 -12.94 -1.16
C SER A 464 11.03 -13.74 -0.07
N GLY A 465 10.41 -14.83 -0.49
CA GLY A 465 9.42 -15.62 0.23
C GLY A 465 8.54 -16.35 -0.79
N PRO A 466 7.70 -17.30 -0.35
CA PRO A 466 6.85 -18.07 -1.25
C PRO A 466 5.82 -17.18 -1.98
N GLU A 467 5.70 -17.41 -3.28
CA GLU A 467 4.89 -16.60 -4.21
C GLU A 467 3.53 -17.23 -4.53
N SER A 468 3.39 -18.55 -4.36
CA SER A 468 2.08 -19.20 -4.33
C SER A 468 1.37 -18.93 -3.00
N ASP A 469 0.10 -19.29 -2.94
CA ASP A 469 -0.71 -19.23 -1.71
C ASP A 469 -0.82 -20.63 -1.06
N ASP A 470 0.10 -21.55 -1.40
CA ASP A 470 0.16 -22.95 -0.95
C ASP A 470 0.52 -23.12 0.55
N ASN A 471 0.45 -22.04 1.33
CA ASN A 471 0.73 -21.96 2.76
C ASN A 471 2.14 -22.39 3.20
N GLU A 472 3.13 -22.47 2.30
CA GLU A 472 4.53 -22.72 2.70
C GLU A 472 4.99 -21.64 3.70
N PRO A 473 5.46 -22.00 4.91
CA PRO A 473 6.01 -21.03 5.84
C PRO A 473 7.31 -20.43 5.29
N GLN A 474 7.53 -19.11 5.47
CA GLN A 474 8.73 -18.43 4.94
C GLN A 474 10.05 -19.08 5.39
N HIS A 475 10.08 -19.73 6.56
CA HIS A 475 11.26 -20.47 7.04
C HIS A 475 11.50 -21.78 6.29
N MET A 476 10.45 -22.45 5.80
CA MET A 476 10.54 -23.66 4.95
C MET A 476 11.00 -23.29 3.54
N TRP A 477 10.38 -22.27 2.93
CA TRP A 477 10.82 -21.74 1.62
C TRP A 477 12.30 -21.36 1.66
N LYS A 478 12.71 -20.62 2.70
CA LYS A 478 14.10 -20.23 2.90
C LYS A 478 15.01 -21.43 3.11
N ALA A 479 14.57 -22.47 3.83
CA ALA A 479 15.31 -23.71 3.98
C ALA A 479 15.47 -24.48 2.66
N HIS A 480 14.45 -24.49 1.80
CA HIS A 480 14.54 -25.06 0.45
C HIS A 480 15.55 -24.29 -0.42
N MET A 481 15.51 -22.95 -0.39
CA MET A 481 16.52 -22.11 -1.06
C MET A 481 17.94 -22.38 -0.53
N GLY A 482 18.12 -22.55 0.78
CA GLY A 482 19.40 -22.96 1.38
C GLY A 482 19.90 -24.33 0.88
N ALA A 483 19.02 -25.33 0.83
CA ALA A 483 19.36 -26.64 0.30
C ALA A 483 19.79 -26.60 -1.17
N GLN A 484 19.17 -25.74 -1.99
CA GLN A 484 19.57 -25.52 -3.39
C GLN A 484 20.95 -24.85 -3.54
N LEU A 485 21.43 -24.08 -2.56
CA LEU A 485 22.81 -23.58 -2.50
C LEU A 485 23.84 -24.64 -2.04
N GLY A 486 23.39 -25.83 -1.64
CA GLY A 486 24.23 -26.78 -0.88
C GLY A 486 24.51 -26.32 0.55
N VAL A 487 23.79 -25.31 1.06
CA VAL A 487 23.95 -24.81 2.42
C VAL A 487 23.27 -25.75 3.41
N ASP A 488 24.08 -26.42 4.24
CA ASP A 488 23.58 -27.22 5.36
C ASP A 488 23.18 -26.31 6.52
N ILE A 489 21.87 -26.01 6.57
CA ILE A 489 21.22 -25.16 7.58
C ILE A 489 21.42 -25.71 9.01
N ARG A 490 21.72 -27.00 9.19
CA ARG A 490 22.03 -27.59 10.51
C ARG A 490 23.42 -27.20 11.01
N LYS A 491 24.30 -26.72 10.14
CA LYS A 491 25.68 -26.30 10.45
C LYS A 491 25.85 -24.77 10.53
N ILE A 492 24.94 -23.98 9.95
CA ILE A 492 24.97 -22.52 10.09
C ILE A 492 24.29 -22.10 11.39
N ASP A 493 24.83 -21.07 12.06
CA ASP A 493 24.18 -20.46 13.22
C ASP A 493 22.75 -20.01 12.88
N LYS A 494 21.79 -20.36 13.73
CA LYS A 494 20.36 -20.08 13.52
C LYS A 494 20.08 -18.58 13.37
N LYS A 495 20.84 -17.71 14.05
CA LYS A 495 20.65 -16.26 13.95
C LYS A 495 21.25 -15.72 12.64
N MET A 496 22.49 -16.07 12.31
CA MET A 496 23.08 -15.74 11.01
C MET A 496 22.20 -16.22 9.84
N TRP A 497 21.62 -17.42 9.94
CA TRP A 497 20.68 -17.90 8.95
C TRP A 497 19.38 -17.08 8.95
N ALA A 498 18.80 -16.73 10.11
CA ALA A 498 17.62 -15.87 10.19
C ALA A 498 17.86 -14.49 9.52
N ASP A 499 19.01 -13.86 9.80
CA ASP A 499 19.42 -12.55 9.27
C ASP A 499 19.76 -12.58 7.76
N THR A 500 20.07 -13.75 7.19
CA THR A 500 20.43 -13.93 5.77
C THR A 500 19.27 -13.59 4.82
N ILE A 501 19.51 -12.79 3.78
CA ILE A 501 18.52 -12.50 2.75
C ILE A 501 18.68 -13.48 1.57
N CYS A 502 17.62 -14.19 1.21
CA CYS A 502 17.54 -15.02 0.01
C CYS A 502 16.56 -14.38 -0.98
N TRP A 503 16.92 -14.33 -2.27
CA TRP A 503 16.09 -13.83 -3.35
C TRP A 503 15.98 -14.87 -4.47
N GLU A 504 14.77 -15.32 -4.77
CA GLU A 504 14.51 -16.26 -5.86
C GLU A 504 14.34 -15.51 -7.19
N HIS A 505 15.14 -15.89 -8.19
CA HIS A 505 15.16 -15.26 -9.51
C HIS A 505 14.00 -15.77 -10.36
N ILE A 506 13.10 -14.86 -10.74
CA ILE A 506 11.98 -15.17 -11.61
C ILE A 506 12.40 -14.87 -13.04
N VAL A 507 12.50 -15.91 -13.87
CA VAL A 507 12.88 -15.80 -15.28
C VAL A 507 11.72 -15.22 -16.10
N PRO A 508 11.86 -14.03 -16.73
CA PRO A 508 10.86 -13.54 -17.67
C PRO A 508 11.00 -14.30 -19.00
N GLU A 509 10.09 -15.22 -19.29
CA GLU A 509 10.20 -16.12 -20.45
C GLU A 509 10.11 -15.39 -21.80
N TRP A 510 9.40 -14.26 -21.81
CA TRP A 510 9.29 -13.38 -22.99
C TRP A 510 10.62 -12.75 -23.41
N ARG A 511 11.63 -12.74 -22.53
CA ARG A 511 12.90 -12.04 -22.74
C ARG A 511 13.96 -12.96 -23.35
N SER A 512 14.66 -12.51 -24.37
CA SER A 512 15.72 -13.28 -25.03
C SER A 512 16.95 -13.52 -24.13
N GLU A 513 17.71 -14.57 -24.46
CA GLU A 513 18.95 -14.96 -23.77
C GLU A 513 20.07 -13.92 -23.98
N GLU A 514 20.08 -13.23 -25.11
CA GLU A 514 21.00 -12.10 -25.39
C GLU A 514 20.80 -10.98 -24.35
N VAL A 515 19.56 -10.54 -24.12
CA VAL A 515 19.25 -9.53 -23.10
C VAL A 515 19.52 -10.06 -21.68
N GLY A 516 19.28 -11.35 -21.42
CA GLY A 516 19.73 -11.99 -20.18
C GLY A 516 21.23 -11.82 -19.96
N THR A 517 22.04 -12.15 -20.96
CA THR A 517 23.51 -12.04 -20.95
C THR A 517 23.98 -10.61 -20.74
N ILE A 518 23.35 -9.62 -21.38
CA ILE A 518 23.66 -8.19 -21.21
C ILE A 518 23.41 -7.73 -19.77
N LEU A 519 22.26 -8.12 -19.19
CA LEU A 519 21.92 -7.78 -17.80
C LEU A 519 22.87 -8.45 -16.80
N ASP A 520 23.26 -9.70 -17.01
CA ASP A 520 24.17 -10.41 -16.12
C ASP A 520 25.61 -9.85 -16.21
N ARG A 521 26.07 -9.41 -17.39
CA ARG A 521 27.34 -8.66 -17.55
C ARG A 521 27.31 -7.32 -16.81
N LEU A 522 26.24 -6.53 -16.94
CA LEU A 522 26.07 -5.28 -16.19
C LEU A 522 26.00 -5.54 -14.68
N GLN A 523 25.29 -6.58 -14.26
CA GLN A 523 25.18 -6.96 -12.86
C GLN A 523 26.53 -7.41 -12.28
N HIS A 524 27.38 -8.08 -13.06
CA HIS A 524 28.74 -8.43 -12.70
C HIS A 524 29.62 -7.18 -12.53
N LEU A 525 29.61 -6.26 -13.50
CA LEU A 525 30.33 -4.97 -13.41
C LEU A 525 29.91 -4.17 -12.17
N HIS A 526 28.61 -4.12 -11.86
CA HIS A 526 28.15 -3.48 -10.64
C HIS A 526 28.71 -4.15 -9.37
N VAL A 527 28.70 -5.48 -9.28
CA VAL A 527 29.28 -6.20 -8.12
C VAL A 527 30.81 -5.98 -8.01
N LEU A 528 31.52 -5.84 -9.13
CA LEU A 528 32.94 -5.47 -9.13
C LEU A 528 33.18 -4.01 -8.66
N SER A 529 32.27 -3.08 -8.95
CA SER A 529 32.38 -1.67 -8.53
C SER A 529 32.14 -1.45 -7.03
N LEU A 530 31.59 -2.44 -6.31
CA LEU A 530 31.31 -2.33 -4.87
C LEU A 530 32.53 -2.63 -3.99
N ASP A 531 32.76 -1.75 -3.02
CA ASP A 531 33.70 -1.99 -1.92
C ASP A 531 33.34 -3.26 -1.14
N GLU A 532 34.28 -3.80 -0.36
CA GLU A 532 34.09 -5.09 0.33
C GLU A 532 32.90 -5.10 1.32
N ASN A 533 32.60 -3.97 1.97
CA ASN A 533 31.47 -3.85 2.89
C ASN A 533 30.15 -3.64 2.16
N ALA A 534 30.12 -2.82 1.10
CA ALA A 534 28.95 -2.69 0.24
C ALA A 534 28.61 -4.03 -0.42
N ARG A 535 29.61 -4.75 -0.93
CA ARG A 535 29.49 -6.09 -1.53
C ARG A 535 28.99 -7.14 -0.54
N LYS A 536 29.46 -7.14 0.72
CA LYS A 536 28.89 -7.97 1.80
C LYS A 536 27.42 -7.65 2.10
N LYS A 537 27.01 -6.37 2.05
CA LYS A 537 25.58 -5.97 2.17
C LYS A 537 24.75 -6.35 0.93
N TYR A 538 25.38 -6.37 -0.24
CA TYR A 538 24.76 -6.72 -1.52
C TYR A 538 24.55 -8.24 -1.71
N GLN A 539 25.24 -9.06 -0.91
CA GLN A 539 25.10 -10.52 -0.86
C GLN A 539 23.79 -10.98 -0.21
N ALA A 540 22.65 -10.51 -0.76
CA ALA A 540 21.46 -11.33 -0.79
C ALA A 540 21.74 -12.52 -1.72
N TYR A 541 21.55 -13.75 -1.24
CA TYR A 541 21.76 -14.95 -2.03
C TYR A 541 20.72 -15.03 -3.14
N ARG A 542 21.15 -14.87 -4.39
CA ARG A 542 20.29 -14.94 -5.56
C ARG A 542 20.21 -16.38 -6.05
N MET A 543 19.02 -16.96 -5.95
CA MET A 543 18.72 -18.32 -6.34
C MET A 543 18.30 -18.34 -7.81
N TYR A 544 19.18 -18.83 -8.67
CA TYR A 544 18.91 -19.06 -10.08
C TYR A 544 18.47 -20.52 -10.30
N ARG A 545 17.73 -20.79 -11.39
CA ARG A 545 17.30 -22.14 -11.80
C ARG A 545 16.37 -22.87 -10.80
N THR A 546 15.62 -22.14 -9.97
CA THR A 546 14.60 -22.73 -9.08
C THR A 546 13.41 -23.36 -9.82
N GLY A 547 13.27 -23.06 -11.12
CA GLY A 547 12.11 -23.38 -11.95
C GLY A 547 11.08 -22.24 -12.02
N GLN A 548 11.21 -21.20 -11.19
CA GLN A 548 10.24 -20.10 -11.15
C GLN A 548 10.42 -19.13 -12.34
N SER A 549 9.36 -18.98 -13.14
CA SER A 549 9.33 -18.15 -14.34
C SER A 549 8.08 -17.26 -14.39
N THR A 550 8.01 -16.39 -15.40
CA THR A 550 6.80 -15.63 -15.72
C THR A 550 6.58 -15.54 -17.22
N THR A 551 5.42 -16.02 -17.66
CA THR A 551 4.89 -15.89 -19.02
C THR A 551 4.17 -14.56 -19.27
N THR A 552 4.03 -13.70 -18.25
CA THR A 552 3.38 -12.39 -18.38
C THR A 552 4.29 -11.41 -19.14
N PRO A 553 3.84 -10.81 -20.25
CA PRO A 553 4.60 -9.81 -20.99
C PRO A 553 4.70 -8.46 -20.25
N PRO A 554 5.71 -7.63 -20.58
CA PRO A 554 5.84 -6.27 -20.09
C PRO A 554 4.72 -5.35 -20.57
N THR A 555 4.59 -4.19 -19.92
CA THR A 555 3.53 -3.19 -20.21
C THR A 555 3.86 -2.23 -21.37
N TYR A 556 5.11 -2.27 -21.86
CA TYR A 556 5.64 -1.48 -22.97
C TYR A 556 5.96 -2.40 -24.18
N VAL A 557 6.40 -1.81 -25.30
CA VAL A 557 6.82 -2.57 -26.48
C VAL A 557 8.33 -2.84 -26.40
N PRO A 558 8.80 -4.09 -26.22
CA PRO A 558 10.22 -4.42 -26.21
C PRO A 558 10.87 -4.17 -27.58
N TRP A 559 12.20 -4.08 -27.60
CA TRP A 559 12.97 -4.17 -28.85
C TRP A 559 12.83 -5.57 -29.46
N ASP A 560 12.98 -5.68 -30.77
CA ASP A 560 12.64 -6.89 -31.49
C ASP A 560 13.53 -8.09 -31.09
N PHE A 561 14.86 -7.90 -30.97
CA PHE A 561 15.80 -8.89 -30.45
C PHE A 561 15.62 -9.22 -28.95
N ALA A 562 14.93 -8.36 -28.18
CA ALA A 562 14.67 -8.61 -26.77
C ALA A 562 13.55 -9.63 -26.56
N ILE A 563 12.81 -10.01 -27.61
CA ILE A 563 11.71 -10.97 -27.57
C ILE A 563 12.25 -12.39 -27.77
N SER A 564 11.94 -13.26 -26.83
CA SER A 564 12.14 -14.72 -26.93
C SER A 564 11.20 -15.31 -27.99
N GLU A 565 11.76 -15.77 -29.11
CA GLU A 565 11.02 -16.42 -30.19
C GLU A 565 10.20 -17.62 -29.70
N LYS A 566 10.78 -18.42 -28.79
CA LYS A 566 10.06 -19.54 -28.16
C LYS A 566 8.80 -19.04 -27.42
N TRP A 567 8.94 -18.04 -26.54
CA TRP A 567 7.78 -17.52 -25.80
C TRP A 567 6.77 -16.87 -26.75
N TRP A 568 7.22 -16.22 -27.82
CA TRP A 568 6.32 -15.68 -28.83
C TRP A 568 5.47 -16.79 -29.45
N ASN A 569 6.11 -17.86 -29.94
CA ASN A 569 5.38 -18.98 -30.56
C ASN A 569 4.45 -19.70 -29.56
N ASP A 570 4.91 -19.93 -28.33
CA ASP A 570 4.16 -20.67 -27.30
C ASP A 570 3.01 -19.85 -26.66
N HIS A 571 3.19 -18.53 -26.44
CA HIS A 571 2.34 -17.73 -25.57
C HIS A 571 1.71 -16.47 -26.22
N HIS A 572 2.21 -15.99 -27.35
CA HIS A 572 1.67 -14.79 -28.02
C HIS A 572 0.13 -14.81 -28.21
N PRO A 573 -0.52 -15.91 -28.63
CA PRO A 573 -1.97 -15.91 -28.87
C PRO A 573 -2.80 -15.49 -27.66
N SER A 574 -2.39 -15.88 -26.46
CA SER A 574 -3.03 -15.55 -25.18
C SER A 574 -2.89 -14.08 -24.79
N TRP A 575 -1.86 -13.40 -25.29
CA TRP A 575 -1.50 -12.02 -24.95
C TRP A 575 -1.69 -11.02 -26.10
N LYS A 576 -2.36 -11.42 -27.20
CA LYS A 576 -2.51 -10.66 -28.46
C LYS A 576 -2.95 -9.20 -28.29
N LYS A 577 -3.69 -8.84 -27.24
CA LYS A 577 -4.08 -7.45 -26.95
C LYS A 577 -2.90 -6.60 -26.45
N GLN A 578 -2.05 -7.15 -25.60
CA GLN A 578 -0.86 -6.51 -25.05
C GLN A 578 0.28 -6.47 -26.07
N THR A 579 0.42 -7.51 -26.89
CA THR A 579 1.55 -7.73 -27.79
C THR A 579 1.39 -7.17 -29.21
N HIS A 580 0.25 -6.55 -29.55
CA HIS A 580 -0.10 -6.15 -30.93
C HIS A 580 0.86 -5.14 -31.63
N LYS A 581 1.90 -4.64 -30.94
CA LYS A 581 2.95 -3.74 -31.46
C LYS A 581 4.37 -4.33 -31.34
N TRP A 582 4.50 -5.56 -30.86
CA TRP A 582 5.79 -6.24 -30.78
C TRP A 582 6.27 -6.57 -32.20
N TYR A 583 7.59 -6.65 -32.40
CA TYR A 583 8.22 -6.69 -33.72
C TYR A 583 7.90 -5.46 -34.62
N SER A 584 7.56 -4.32 -34.00
CA SER A 584 7.40 -3.03 -34.68
C SER A 584 8.32 -1.93 -34.14
N ARG A 585 9.27 -2.26 -33.26
CA ARG A 585 10.23 -1.30 -32.67
C ARG A 585 11.60 -1.37 -33.36
N GLY A 586 11.91 -2.49 -34.00
CA GLY A 586 13.22 -2.79 -34.56
C GLY A 586 14.24 -3.12 -33.47
N ASP A 587 15.51 -3.14 -33.85
CA ASP A 587 16.64 -3.30 -32.94
C ASP A 587 17.34 -1.95 -32.69
N PRO A 588 17.91 -1.72 -31.49
CA PRO A 588 18.79 -0.60 -31.21
C PRO A 588 20.17 -0.84 -31.83
N GLU A 589 20.97 0.22 -31.96
CA GLU A 589 22.30 0.13 -32.58
C GLU A 589 23.26 -0.75 -31.76
N GLY A 590 23.97 -1.68 -32.41
CA GLY A 590 24.93 -2.56 -31.76
C GLY A 590 24.35 -3.79 -31.04
N PHE A 591 23.08 -4.15 -31.30
CA PHE A 591 22.40 -5.33 -30.74
C PHE A 591 21.53 -6.04 -31.78
N GLY A 592 21.22 -7.33 -31.57
CA GLY A 592 20.37 -8.09 -32.46
C GLY A 592 20.84 -8.04 -33.92
N LYS A 593 19.92 -7.70 -34.85
CA LYS A 593 20.22 -7.59 -36.30
C LYS A 593 21.10 -6.38 -36.65
N LYS A 594 21.40 -5.52 -35.69
CA LYS A 594 22.29 -4.35 -35.81
C LYS A 594 23.59 -4.48 -35.02
N ASP A 595 23.92 -5.67 -34.49
CA ASP A 595 25.28 -5.92 -34.03
C ASP A 595 26.19 -6.26 -35.22
N PRO A 596 27.16 -5.40 -35.59
CA PRO A 596 28.12 -5.70 -36.66
C PRO A 596 29.07 -6.85 -36.30
N GLN A 597 29.18 -7.24 -35.02
CA GLN A 597 30.01 -8.37 -34.58
C GLN A 597 29.22 -9.69 -34.58
N GLY A 598 27.96 -9.68 -34.17
CA GLY A 598 27.05 -10.84 -34.21
C GLY A 598 26.93 -11.47 -35.59
N ALA A 599 26.98 -10.67 -36.66
CA ALA A 599 27.03 -11.14 -38.04
C ALA A 599 28.22 -12.08 -38.36
N ALA A 600 29.31 -12.02 -37.58
CA ALA A 600 30.49 -12.89 -37.71
C ALA A 600 30.51 -14.07 -36.73
N ILE A 601 29.63 -14.08 -35.71
CA ILE A 601 29.55 -15.12 -34.67
C ILE A 601 28.38 -16.10 -34.91
N ALA A 602 27.51 -15.80 -35.88
CA ALA A 602 26.61 -16.79 -36.47
C ALA A 602 27.40 -17.99 -37.02
N CYS A 603 27.56 -19.04 -36.19
CA CYS A 603 28.37 -20.20 -36.54
C CYS A 603 27.92 -20.79 -37.87
N PRO A 604 28.84 -21.25 -38.74
CA PRO A 604 28.46 -21.97 -39.94
C PRO A 604 27.58 -23.15 -39.51
N SER A 605 26.31 -23.13 -39.93
CA SER A 605 25.36 -24.21 -39.67
C SER A 605 26.02 -25.55 -39.99
N SER A 606 25.82 -26.55 -39.14
CA SER A 606 26.52 -27.83 -39.17
C SER A 606 26.19 -28.64 -40.42
N ALA A 607 26.75 -28.22 -41.56
CA ALA A 607 26.69 -28.90 -42.83
C ALA A 607 27.31 -30.28 -42.66
N SER A 608 26.53 -31.31 -43.00
CA SER A 608 26.89 -32.70 -42.77
C SER A 608 28.22 -33.05 -43.44
N ARG A 609 29.25 -33.29 -42.64
CA ARG A 609 30.22 -34.34 -42.98
C ARG A 609 29.50 -35.67 -42.77
N GLY A 610 29.31 -36.40 -43.86
CA GLY A 610 28.85 -37.80 -43.84
C GLY A 610 29.96 -38.78 -43.52
#